data_AF-A0A849SX11-F1
#
_entry.id   AF-A0A849SX11-F1
#
_cell.length_a   1.000
_cell.length_b   1.000
_cell.length_c   1.000
_cell.angle_alpha   90.00
_cell.angle_beta   90.00
_cell.angle_gamma   90.00
#
_symmetry.space_group_name_H-M   'P 1'
#
loop_
_entity.id
_entity.type
_entity.pdbx_description
1 polymer ?
#
loop_
_entity_poly.entity_id
_entity_poly.type
_entity_poly.pdbx_seq_one_letter_code
_entity_poly.pdbx_strand_id
1 'polypeptide(L)'
;MRVLILNAFHYPRGGVERVVFDETRGLAAAGHEVAHFAIQDPRNLESPTAKFFAPPADFGENAPLSRSLAQLPRTIWSKPAADALDRLLGVWHPDVAHVHAPSRYLTPAPMRSLERQSVPMVMTLHDFKPWCTNRVMFARGEPCQRCKGGAHWHAAVVGCVQNSHAKSLLGALEAYVHDARGAYGGVRHWIAPSRFARERGLAHGLPNERVSVIPHGVGPAHATRGAAAANATGAAGVVAAPVPPREPFVLFAGRLSSEKGVDLLPAIAAAIAPAPLIVAGEGPLHATLAAAAG
;
A
#
# COMPACT_ATOMS: atom_id res chain seq x y z
N MET A 1 25.82 -3.75 2.41
CA MET A 1 24.81 -4.41 3.26
C MET A 1 23.77 -5.08 2.37
N ARG A 2 23.15 -6.14 2.87
CA ARG A 2 22.03 -6.87 2.28
C ARG A 2 20.70 -6.33 2.83
N VAL A 3 19.86 -5.81 1.95
CA VAL A 3 18.56 -5.23 2.30
C VAL A 3 17.45 -6.07 1.70
N LEU A 4 16.59 -6.64 2.55
CA LEU A 4 15.38 -7.33 2.10
C LEU A 4 14.21 -6.35 2.05
N ILE A 5 13.63 -6.13 0.87
CA ILE A 5 12.42 -5.31 0.74
C ILE A 5 11.18 -6.22 0.71
N LEU A 6 10.28 -6.01 1.67
CA LEU A 6 9.00 -6.72 1.76
C LEU A 6 7.86 -5.81 1.29
N ASN A 7 7.24 -6.18 0.19
CA ASN A 7 6.02 -5.54 -0.30
C ASN A 7 5.09 -6.58 -0.93
N ALA A 8 3.78 -6.38 -0.78
CA ALA A 8 2.80 -7.33 -1.30
C ALA A 8 2.94 -7.61 -2.80
N PHE A 9 3.23 -6.58 -3.59
CA PHE A 9 3.37 -6.69 -5.03
C PHE A 9 4.78 -6.30 -5.45
N HIS A 10 5.34 -7.08 -6.36
CA HIS A 10 6.58 -6.78 -7.04
C HIS A 10 6.31 -6.45 -8.51
N TYR A 11 5.35 -5.57 -8.77
CA TYR A 11 5.05 -4.99 -10.08
C TYR A 11 4.35 -3.64 -9.91
N PRO A 12 4.40 -2.71 -10.88
CA PRO A 12 3.74 -1.42 -10.73
C PRO A 12 2.22 -1.56 -10.57
N ARG A 13 1.69 -1.23 -9.39
CA ARG A 13 0.24 -1.26 -9.09
C ARG A 13 -0.27 0.05 -8.50
N GLY A 14 0.52 0.74 -7.69
CA GLY A 14 0.18 2.03 -7.11
C GLY A 14 1.39 2.80 -6.61
N GLY A 15 1.14 3.78 -5.75
CA GLY A 15 2.19 4.65 -5.20
C GLY A 15 3.20 3.90 -4.32
N VAL A 16 2.76 2.87 -3.60
CA VAL A 16 3.65 2.05 -2.75
C VAL A 16 4.72 1.36 -3.59
N GLU A 17 4.32 0.70 -4.67
CA GLU A 17 5.25 -0.01 -5.55
C GLU A 17 6.21 0.97 -6.25
N ARG A 18 5.74 2.16 -6.63
CA ARG A 18 6.62 3.22 -7.15
C ARG A 18 7.74 3.56 -6.15
N VAL A 19 7.38 3.82 -4.90
CA VAL A 19 8.36 4.12 -3.83
C VAL A 19 9.32 2.96 -3.64
N VAL A 20 8.81 1.73 -3.53
CA VAL A 20 9.62 0.50 -3.39
C VAL A 20 10.66 0.36 -4.50
N PHE A 21 10.28 0.59 -5.76
CA PHE A 21 11.20 0.46 -6.88
C PHE A 21 12.21 1.60 -6.95
N ASP A 22 11.79 2.82 -6.65
CA ASP A 22 12.68 3.98 -6.62
C ASP A 22 13.72 3.81 -5.49
N GLU A 23 13.29 3.32 -4.33
CA GLU A 23 14.15 2.96 -3.20
C GLU A 23 15.09 1.81 -3.51
N THR A 24 14.60 0.73 -4.14
CA THR A 24 15.43 -0.39 -4.60
C THR A 24 16.60 0.12 -5.45
N ARG A 25 16.31 1.02 -6.41
CA ARG A 25 17.35 1.61 -7.27
C ARG A 25 18.31 2.51 -6.50
N GLY A 26 17.79 3.34 -5.58
CA GLY A 26 18.61 4.20 -4.73
C GLY A 26 19.58 3.41 -3.84
N LEU A 27 19.08 2.36 -3.19
CA LEU A 27 19.90 1.46 -2.36
C LEU A 27 20.94 0.71 -3.18
N ALA A 28 20.57 0.18 -4.35
CA ALA A 28 21.51 -0.50 -5.24
C ALA A 28 22.61 0.46 -5.74
N ALA A 29 22.23 1.69 -6.12
CA ALA A 29 23.18 2.73 -6.55
C ALA A 29 24.15 3.15 -5.43
N ALA A 30 23.73 3.05 -4.17
CA ALA A 30 24.58 3.25 -3.00
C ALA A 30 25.46 2.02 -2.64
N GLY A 31 25.43 0.95 -3.44
CA GLY A 31 26.27 -0.24 -3.25
C GLY A 31 25.67 -1.30 -2.31
N HIS A 32 24.37 -1.22 -2.00
CA HIS A 32 23.68 -2.26 -1.23
C HIS A 32 23.21 -3.40 -2.14
N GLU A 33 23.26 -4.64 -1.62
CA GLU A 33 22.66 -5.80 -2.27
C GLU A 33 21.18 -5.85 -1.87
N VAL A 34 20.27 -5.68 -2.83
CA VAL A 34 18.83 -5.58 -2.56
C VAL A 34 18.11 -6.80 -3.10
N ALA A 35 17.30 -7.44 -2.25
CA ALA A 35 16.42 -8.53 -2.62
C ALA A 35 14.96 -8.20 -2.27
N HIS A 36 14.01 -8.91 -2.89
CA HIS A 36 12.59 -8.66 -2.69
C HIS A 36 11.88 -9.87 -2.10
N PHE A 37 10.80 -9.64 -1.38
CA PHE A 37 9.87 -10.68 -1.00
C PHE A 37 8.44 -10.18 -1.20
N ALA A 38 7.70 -10.86 -2.07
CA ALA A 38 6.34 -10.51 -2.46
C ALA A 38 5.49 -11.78 -2.66
N ILE A 39 4.24 -11.62 -3.08
CA ILE A 39 3.46 -12.74 -3.60
C ILE A 39 3.85 -13.03 -5.05
N GLN A 40 3.68 -14.29 -5.45
CA GLN A 40 3.76 -14.72 -6.86
C GLN A 40 2.59 -14.13 -7.65
N ASP A 41 2.90 -13.45 -8.75
CA ASP A 41 1.97 -12.89 -9.71
C ASP A 41 2.64 -12.90 -11.10
N PRO A 42 1.94 -13.25 -12.19
CA PRO A 42 2.51 -13.26 -13.54
C PRO A 42 3.11 -11.93 -13.99
N ARG A 43 2.71 -10.81 -13.38
CA ARG A 43 3.23 -9.48 -13.69
C ARG A 43 4.48 -9.12 -12.90
N ASN A 44 4.93 -9.97 -11.96
CA ASN A 44 6.12 -9.68 -11.17
C ASN A 44 7.30 -9.35 -12.07
N LEU A 45 8.04 -8.30 -11.70
CA LEU A 45 9.34 -8.02 -12.30
C LEU A 45 10.33 -9.10 -11.89
N GLU A 46 11.43 -9.19 -12.64
CA GLU A 46 12.50 -10.12 -12.32
C GLU A 46 13.13 -9.80 -10.96
N SER A 47 13.31 -10.83 -10.13
CA SER A 47 13.97 -10.71 -8.84
C SER A 47 14.79 -11.98 -8.56
N PRO A 48 16.03 -11.86 -8.03
CA PRO A 48 16.86 -13.02 -7.68
C PRO A 48 16.19 -13.98 -6.69
N THR A 49 15.23 -13.48 -5.92
CA THR A 49 14.51 -14.19 -4.87
C THR A 49 13.09 -14.59 -5.28
N ALA A 50 12.69 -14.37 -6.55
CA ALA A 50 11.33 -14.64 -7.05
C ALA A 50 10.86 -16.09 -6.79
N LYS A 51 11.77 -17.07 -6.85
CA LYS A 51 11.47 -18.49 -6.54
C LYS A 51 10.98 -18.73 -5.10
N PHE A 52 11.23 -17.78 -4.20
CA PHE A 52 10.79 -17.84 -2.81
C PHE A 52 9.55 -17.00 -2.53
N PHE A 53 8.98 -16.30 -3.51
CA PHE A 53 7.79 -15.49 -3.30
C PHE A 53 6.64 -16.33 -2.74
N ALA A 54 5.84 -15.69 -1.89
CA ALA A 54 4.70 -16.34 -1.25
C ALA A 54 3.69 -16.80 -2.32
N PRO A 55 2.99 -17.94 -2.10
CA PRO A 55 1.96 -18.40 -3.02
C PRO A 55 0.93 -17.30 -3.30
N PRO A 56 0.33 -17.28 -4.52
CA PRO A 56 -0.65 -16.27 -4.87
C PRO A 56 -1.82 -16.31 -3.87
N ALA A 57 -2.23 -15.13 -3.42
CA ALA A 57 -3.41 -15.02 -2.59
C ALA A 57 -4.63 -14.94 -3.51
N ASP A 58 -5.27 -16.09 -3.71
CA ASP A 58 -6.41 -16.23 -4.62
C ASP A 58 -7.66 -15.67 -3.97
N PHE A 59 -7.89 -14.37 -4.18
CA PHE A 59 -9.06 -13.64 -3.72
C PHE A 59 -9.87 -13.12 -4.90
N GLY A 60 -10.19 -14.01 -5.84
CA GLY A 60 -11.04 -13.67 -6.98
C GLY A 60 -12.47 -13.33 -6.54
N GLU A 61 -13.05 -12.32 -7.17
CA GLU A 61 -14.48 -11.99 -7.07
C GLU A 61 -15.40 -13.15 -7.55
N ASN A 62 -14.82 -14.20 -8.16
CA ASN A 62 -15.51 -15.35 -8.72
C ASN A 62 -15.15 -16.70 -8.05
N ALA A 63 -14.47 -16.69 -6.90
CA ALA A 63 -14.18 -17.93 -6.18
C ALA A 63 -15.44 -18.44 -5.44
N PRO A 64 -15.76 -19.75 -5.46
CA PRO A 64 -16.88 -20.31 -4.72
C PRO A 64 -16.84 -19.90 -3.24
N LEU A 65 -17.98 -19.58 -2.64
CA LEU A 65 -18.06 -19.10 -1.24
C LEU A 65 -17.33 -20.03 -0.27
N SER A 66 -17.36 -21.34 -0.49
CA SER A 66 -16.62 -22.35 0.29
C SER A 66 -15.09 -22.19 0.20
N ARG A 67 -14.55 -21.91 -0.99
CA ARG A 67 -13.11 -21.60 -1.16
C ARG A 67 -12.76 -20.24 -0.56
N SER A 68 -13.62 -19.25 -0.72
CA SER A 68 -13.42 -17.92 -0.13
C SER A 68 -13.37 -17.98 1.40
N LEU A 69 -14.25 -18.77 2.03
CA LEU A 69 -14.24 -19.03 3.47
C LEU A 69 -13.00 -19.83 3.92
N ALA A 70 -12.58 -20.85 3.15
CA ALA A 70 -11.39 -21.64 3.45
C ALA A 70 -10.08 -20.82 3.40
N GLN A 71 -10.07 -19.70 2.69
CA GLN A 71 -8.92 -18.79 2.60
C GLN A 71 -8.91 -17.71 3.71
N LEU A 72 -9.98 -17.57 4.51
CA LEU A 72 -10.07 -16.58 5.59
C LEU A 72 -8.94 -16.68 6.64
N PRO A 73 -8.49 -17.88 7.07
CA PRO A 73 -7.36 -17.97 7.97
C PRO A 73 -6.10 -17.35 7.37
N ARG A 74 -5.90 -17.49 6.06
CA ARG A 74 -4.75 -16.90 5.34
C ARG A 74 -4.88 -15.40 5.11
N THR A 75 -6.09 -14.85 4.99
CA THR A 75 -6.30 -13.39 4.94
C THR A 75 -5.95 -12.73 6.27
N ILE A 76 -6.15 -13.46 7.36
CA ILE A 76 -5.84 -12.97 8.71
C ILE A 76 -4.35 -13.17 9.02
N TRP A 77 -3.83 -14.37 8.76
CA TRP A 77 -2.44 -14.76 9.06
C TRP A 77 -1.92 -15.81 8.06
N SER A 78 -1.10 -15.38 7.11
CA SER A 78 -0.60 -16.25 6.04
C SER A 78 0.62 -17.06 6.49
N LYS A 79 0.38 -18.24 7.07
CA LYS A 79 1.45 -19.22 7.34
C LYS A 79 2.28 -19.57 6.08
N PRO A 80 1.68 -19.79 4.90
CA PRO A 80 2.47 -20.06 3.69
C PRO A 80 3.43 -18.94 3.31
N ALA A 81 3.07 -17.68 3.57
CA ALA A 81 3.97 -16.55 3.34
C ALA A 81 5.13 -16.54 4.36
N ALA A 82 4.87 -16.85 5.64
CA ALA A 82 5.92 -17.01 6.64
C ALA A 82 6.88 -18.16 6.29
N ASP A 83 6.34 -19.34 5.95
CA ASP A 83 7.14 -20.51 5.56
C ASP A 83 7.96 -20.24 4.29
N ALA A 84 7.44 -19.44 3.34
CA ALA A 84 8.16 -19.02 2.15
C ALA A 84 9.32 -18.07 2.47
N LEU A 85 9.10 -17.12 3.36
CA LEU A 85 10.16 -16.24 3.83
C LEU A 85 11.23 -17.01 4.62
N ASP A 86 10.86 -17.99 5.43
CA ASP A 86 11.82 -18.85 6.13
C ASP A 86 12.76 -19.58 5.17
N ARG A 87 12.24 -20.09 4.04
CA ARG A 87 13.09 -20.69 3.00
C ARG A 87 14.05 -19.69 2.36
N LEU A 88 13.59 -18.46 2.11
CA LEU A 88 14.47 -17.41 1.58
C LEU A 88 15.59 -17.09 2.57
N LEU A 89 15.23 -16.84 3.83
CA LEU A 89 16.19 -16.45 4.86
C LEU A 89 17.22 -17.57 5.14
N GLY A 90 16.86 -18.84 4.95
CA GLY A 90 17.80 -19.96 5.05
C GLY A 90 18.89 -19.99 3.96
N VAL A 91 18.75 -19.25 2.86
CA VAL A 91 19.76 -19.17 1.79
C VAL A 91 20.30 -17.77 1.56
N TRP A 92 19.57 -16.75 1.99
CA TRP A 92 19.92 -15.34 1.79
C TRP A 92 19.64 -14.57 3.07
N HIS A 93 20.71 -14.10 3.71
CA HIS A 93 20.68 -13.53 5.05
C HIS A 93 20.74 -11.99 4.96
N PRO A 94 19.62 -11.26 5.12
CA PRO A 94 19.63 -9.80 5.16
C PRO A 94 20.28 -9.25 6.42
N ASP A 95 20.96 -8.12 6.27
CA ASP A 95 21.38 -7.29 7.40
C ASP A 95 20.21 -6.50 7.98
N VAL A 96 19.23 -6.15 7.13
CA VAL A 96 18.01 -5.41 7.50
C VAL A 96 16.86 -5.77 6.56
N ALA A 97 15.65 -5.80 7.10
CA ALA A 97 14.42 -5.94 6.34
C ALA A 97 13.62 -4.63 6.36
N HIS A 98 13.26 -4.13 5.18
CA HIS A 98 12.43 -2.94 5.01
C HIS A 98 11.02 -3.35 4.56
N VAL A 99 10.05 -3.10 5.42
CA VAL A 99 8.65 -3.50 5.26
C VAL A 99 7.83 -2.29 4.80
N HIS A 100 7.07 -2.41 3.72
CA HIS A 100 6.22 -1.32 3.22
C HIS A 100 4.74 -1.55 3.46
N ALA A 101 4.20 -2.64 2.93
CA ALA A 101 2.78 -2.93 3.08
C ALA A 101 2.58 -4.45 3.06
N PRO A 102 2.60 -5.11 4.23
CA PRO A 102 2.02 -6.44 4.35
C PRO A 102 0.50 -6.27 4.21
N SER A 103 0.05 -6.15 2.96
CA SER A 103 -1.37 -6.10 2.61
C SER A 103 -2.04 -7.42 3.02
N ARG A 104 -3.36 -7.52 2.81
CA ARG A 104 -4.12 -8.79 2.95
C ARG A 104 -3.51 -9.98 2.20
N TYR A 105 -2.61 -9.74 1.25
CA TYR A 105 -1.98 -10.76 0.41
C TYR A 105 -0.76 -11.42 1.07
N LEU A 106 0.03 -10.66 1.84
CA LEU A 106 1.15 -11.21 2.61
C LEU A 106 0.80 -11.43 4.09
N THR A 107 -0.08 -10.59 4.64
CA THR A 107 -0.29 -10.42 6.09
C THR A 107 1.01 -10.06 6.84
N PRO A 108 0.97 -9.68 8.12
CA PRO A 108 2.18 -9.52 8.92
C PRO A 108 2.90 -10.84 9.26
N ALA A 109 2.36 -12.02 8.89
CA ALA A 109 2.93 -13.31 9.26
C ALA A 109 4.43 -13.48 8.91
N PRO A 110 4.93 -13.03 7.74
CA PRO A 110 6.36 -13.11 7.42
C PRO A 110 7.25 -12.33 8.39
N MET A 111 6.73 -11.28 9.05
CA MET A 111 7.51 -10.51 10.02
C MET A 111 7.96 -11.37 11.22
N ARG A 112 7.20 -12.43 11.57
CA ARG A 112 7.63 -13.38 12.60
C ARG A 112 8.83 -14.23 12.18
N SER A 113 8.99 -14.49 10.89
CA SER A 113 10.18 -15.17 10.37
C SER A 113 11.43 -14.30 10.51
N LEU A 114 11.29 -12.98 10.27
CA LEU A 114 12.37 -12.01 10.48
C LEU A 114 12.76 -11.91 11.96
N GLU A 115 11.77 -11.81 12.86
CA GLU A 115 12.02 -11.76 14.31
C GLU A 115 12.73 -13.01 14.83
N ARG A 116 12.25 -14.20 14.44
CA ARG A 116 12.88 -15.47 14.83
C ARG A 116 14.33 -15.58 14.40
N GLN A 117 14.68 -14.98 13.28
CA GLN A 117 16.04 -14.97 12.73
C GLN A 117 16.83 -13.71 13.15
N SER A 118 16.29 -12.91 14.07
CA SER A 118 16.91 -11.70 14.59
C SER A 118 17.28 -10.67 13.52
N VAL A 119 16.55 -10.65 12.39
CA VAL A 119 16.74 -9.65 11.33
C VAL A 119 16.05 -8.35 11.77
N PRO A 120 16.77 -7.22 11.88
CA PRO A 120 16.17 -5.96 12.28
C PRO A 120 15.21 -5.46 11.20
N MET A 121 14.03 -5.00 11.63
CA MET A 121 12.97 -4.54 10.74
C MET A 121 12.80 -3.02 10.81
N VAL A 122 12.76 -2.39 9.63
CA VAL A 122 12.32 -1.01 9.43
C VAL A 122 11.00 -1.03 8.68
N MET A 123 10.01 -0.24 9.08
CA MET A 123 8.70 -0.21 8.40
C MET A 123 8.32 1.20 7.96
N THR A 124 7.92 1.35 6.69
CA THR A 124 7.35 2.62 6.17
C THR A 124 5.83 2.64 6.33
N LEU A 125 5.30 3.73 6.88
CA LEU A 125 3.86 3.96 7.07
C LEU A 125 3.19 4.42 5.78
N HIS A 126 2.92 3.49 4.87
CA HIS A 126 2.12 3.74 3.66
C HIS A 126 0.62 3.86 3.92
N ASP A 127 0.14 3.18 4.96
CA ASP A 127 -1.22 3.26 5.47
C ASP A 127 -1.21 3.15 7.00
N PHE A 128 -2.39 3.25 7.61
CA PHE A 128 -2.56 3.16 9.06
C PHE A 128 -3.05 1.78 9.52
N LYS A 129 -2.79 0.70 8.75
CA LYS A 129 -3.23 -0.66 9.10
C LYS A 129 -2.84 -1.11 10.52
N PRO A 130 -1.67 -0.77 11.08
CA PRO A 130 -1.32 -1.17 12.45
C PRO A 130 -2.32 -0.69 13.51
N TRP A 131 -3.06 0.39 13.26
CA TRP A 131 -3.94 1.02 14.25
C TRP A 131 -5.39 1.19 13.79
N CYS A 132 -5.66 1.04 12.49
CA CYS A 132 -6.96 1.33 11.92
C CYS A 132 -7.42 0.18 11.03
N THR A 133 -8.57 -0.41 11.38
CA THR A 133 -9.18 -1.53 10.64
C THR A 133 -9.42 -1.20 9.17
N ASN A 134 -9.81 0.04 8.84
CA ASN A 134 -10.02 0.47 7.46
C ASN A 134 -8.79 1.11 6.80
N ARG A 135 -7.64 1.15 7.49
CA ARG A 135 -6.32 1.59 7.01
C ARG A 135 -6.17 3.09 6.75
N VAL A 136 -7.25 3.86 6.64
CA VAL A 136 -7.18 5.25 6.19
C VAL A 136 -7.45 6.28 7.30
N MET A 137 -7.92 5.86 8.48
CA MET A 137 -8.31 6.75 9.59
C MET A 137 -9.33 7.82 9.17
N PHE A 138 -10.24 7.44 8.28
CA PHE A 138 -11.33 8.28 7.77
C PHE A 138 -12.58 7.41 7.61
N ALA A 139 -13.73 7.87 8.10
CA ALA A 139 -14.98 7.13 7.99
C ALA A 139 -16.15 8.10 8.05
N ARG A 140 -17.20 7.85 7.27
CA ARG A 140 -18.44 8.66 7.27
C ARG A 140 -18.20 10.15 7.03
N GLY A 141 -17.24 10.49 6.15
CA GLY A 141 -16.95 11.87 5.76
C GLY A 141 -16.06 12.65 6.72
N GLU A 142 -15.56 12.02 7.78
CA GLU A 142 -14.74 12.68 8.80
C GLU A 142 -13.47 11.88 9.17
N PRO A 143 -12.40 12.55 9.65
CA PRO A 143 -11.27 11.88 10.30
C PRO A 143 -11.74 11.01 11.46
N CYS A 144 -11.25 9.77 11.54
CA CYS A 144 -11.71 8.77 12.50
C CYS A 144 -10.55 8.23 13.35
N GLN A 145 -10.76 8.21 14.66
CA GLN A 145 -9.82 7.63 15.65
C GLN A 145 -10.48 6.59 16.56
N ARG A 146 -11.68 6.10 16.19
CA ARG A 146 -12.49 5.21 17.04
C ARG A 146 -11.81 3.88 17.39
N CYS A 147 -10.88 3.38 16.54
CA CYS A 147 -10.14 2.13 16.79
C CYS A 147 -8.92 2.30 17.72
N LYS A 148 -8.65 3.52 18.21
CA LYS A 148 -7.52 3.80 19.09
C LYS A 148 -7.52 2.89 20.31
N GLY A 149 -6.32 2.44 20.71
CA GLY A 149 -6.16 1.53 21.85
C GLY A 149 -6.66 0.10 21.61
N GLY A 150 -6.80 -0.32 20.35
CA GLY A 150 -7.27 -1.67 20.02
C GLY A 150 -8.79 -1.83 20.00
N ALA A 151 -9.55 -0.73 20.00
CA ALA A 151 -11.02 -0.74 19.97
C ALA A 151 -11.57 -1.05 18.55
N HIS A 152 -11.06 -2.09 17.90
CA HIS A 152 -11.37 -2.45 16.50
C HIS A 152 -12.85 -2.82 16.29
N TRP A 153 -13.58 -3.19 17.34
CA TRP A 153 -15.03 -3.44 17.30
C TRP A 153 -15.84 -2.25 16.75
N HIS A 154 -15.36 -1.01 16.93
CA HIS A 154 -16.00 0.17 16.34
C HIS A 154 -16.07 0.09 14.82
N ALA A 155 -15.11 -0.57 14.15
CA ALA A 155 -15.17 -0.76 12.71
C ALA A 155 -16.41 -1.56 12.31
N ALA A 156 -16.73 -2.64 13.04
CA ALA A 156 -17.90 -3.47 12.79
C ALA A 156 -19.22 -2.68 12.97
N VAL A 157 -19.29 -1.84 14.00
CA VAL A 157 -20.45 -0.96 14.27
C VAL A 157 -20.58 0.14 13.22
N VAL A 158 -19.47 0.75 12.79
CA VAL A 158 -19.51 1.85 11.80
C VAL A 158 -19.69 1.31 10.38
N GLY A 159 -19.26 0.07 10.09
CA GLY A 159 -19.25 -0.47 8.73
C GLY A 159 -18.23 0.22 7.82
N CYS A 160 -17.09 0.68 8.37
CA CYS A 160 -16.16 1.57 7.67
C CYS A 160 -15.22 0.89 6.65
N VAL A 161 -15.20 -0.44 6.57
CA VAL A 161 -14.46 -1.18 5.55
C VAL A 161 -15.37 -1.38 4.34
N GLN A 162 -15.07 -0.66 3.25
CA GLN A 162 -15.84 -0.72 2.00
C GLN A 162 -17.36 -0.55 2.21
N ASN A 163 -17.75 0.29 3.17
CA ASN A 163 -19.16 0.54 3.55
C ASN A 163 -19.97 -0.72 3.89
N SER A 164 -19.31 -1.77 4.42
CA SER A 164 -19.94 -3.05 4.74
C SER A 164 -19.65 -3.49 6.17
N HIS A 165 -20.70 -3.70 6.96
CA HIS A 165 -20.59 -4.20 8.34
C HIS A 165 -19.94 -5.59 8.40
N ALA A 166 -20.31 -6.49 7.48
CA ALA A 166 -19.72 -7.83 7.43
C ALA A 166 -18.21 -7.79 7.13
N LYS A 167 -17.78 -7.00 6.13
CA LYS A 167 -16.35 -6.82 5.84
C LYS A 167 -15.62 -6.13 6.99
N SER A 168 -16.29 -5.22 7.69
CA SER A 168 -15.71 -4.51 8.83
C SER A 168 -15.57 -5.40 10.06
N LEU A 169 -16.49 -6.34 10.29
CA LEU A 169 -16.36 -7.37 11.31
C LEU A 169 -15.16 -8.27 11.03
N LEU A 170 -15.01 -8.76 9.80
CA LEU A 170 -13.83 -9.54 9.40
C LEU A 170 -12.53 -8.76 9.59
N GLY A 171 -12.51 -7.48 9.19
CA GLY A 171 -11.35 -6.61 9.43
C GLY A 171 -11.05 -6.39 10.91
N ALA A 172 -12.08 -6.28 11.76
CA ALA A 172 -11.88 -6.15 13.20
C ALA A 172 -11.29 -7.42 13.81
N LEU A 173 -11.78 -8.60 13.41
CA LEU A 173 -11.21 -9.90 13.81
C LEU A 173 -9.75 -10.03 13.35
N GLU A 174 -9.44 -9.62 12.12
CA GLU A 174 -8.07 -9.57 11.61
C GLU A 174 -7.18 -8.68 12.50
N ALA A 175 -7.64 -7.48 12.83
CA ALA A 175 -6.90 -6.53 13.66
C ALA A 175 -6.66 -7.07 15.08
N TYR A 176 -7.68 -7.66 15.72
CA TYR A 176 -7.51 -8.30 17.03
C TYR A 176 -6.50 -9.45 17.00
N VAL A 177 -6.50 -10.24 15.92
CA VAL A 177 -5.50 -11.30 15.73
C VAL A 177 -4.10 -10.72 15.58
N HIS A 178 -3.94 -9.60 14.87
CA HIS A 178 -2.65 -8.92 14.72
C HIS A 178 -2.15 -8.36 16.06
N ASP A 179 -3.04 -7.75 16.86
CA ASP A 179 -2.72 -7.22 18.18
C ASP A 179 -2.33 -8.33 19.15
N ALA A 180 -3.14 -9.39 19.24
CA ALA A 180 -2.87 -10.54 20.11
C ALA A 180 -1.57 -11.26 19.74
N ARG A 181 -1.22 -11.25 18.45
CA ARG A 181 0.05 -11.77 17.94
C ARG A 181 1.14 -10.71 17.90
N GLY A 182 1.01 -9.54 18.53
CA GLY A 182 2.04 -8.49 18.53
C GLY A 182 2.68 -8.29 17.15
N ALA A 183 1.88 -8.28 16.08
CA ALA A 183 2.34 -8.47 14.70
C ALA A 183 3.38 -7.46 14.23
N TYR A 184 3.36 -6.27 14.84
CA TYR A 184 4.27 -5.16 14.57
C TYR A 184 5.30 -4.94 15.69
N GLY A 185 5.33 -5.82 16.69
CA GLY A 185 6.16 -5.67 17.89
C GLY A 185 7.67 -5.73 17.62
N GLY A 186 8.10 -6.51 16.62
CA GLY A 186 9.51 -6.57 16.22
C GLY A 186 9.99 -5.42 15.34
N VAL A 187 9.13 -4.47 14.96
CA VAL A 187 9.56 -3.32 14.15
C VAL A 187 10.46 -2.42 15.00
N ARG A 188 11.72 -2.34 14.62
CA ARG A 188 12.75 -1.58 15.35
C ARG A 188 12.64 -0.09 15.08
N HIS A 189 12.35 0.30 13.84
CA HIS A 189 12.22 1.69 13.43
C HIS A 189 11.12 1.90 12.39
N TRP A 190 10.47 3.04 12.43
CA TRP A 190 9.39 3.42 11.55
C TRP A 190 9.77 4.64 10.73
N ILE A 191 9.34 4.64 9.47
CA ILE A 191 9.49 5.77 8.56
C ILE A 191 8.10 6.30 8.25
N ALA A 192 7.84 7.55 8.63
CA ALA A 192 6.63 8.26 8.27
C ALA A 192 6.88 9.12 7.03
N PRO A 193 6.06 9.03 5.97
CA PRO A 193 6.23 9.84 4.77
C PRO A 193 5.88 11.33 4.97
N SER A 194 5.30 11.69 6.12
CA SER A 194 4.94 13.06 6.45
C SER A 194 4.86 13.27 7.96
N ARG A 195 4.87 14.54 8.38
CA ARG A 195 4.64 14.92 9.79
C ARG A 195 3.26 14.44 10.27
N PHE A 196 2.24 14.55 9.42
CA PHE A 196 0.89 14.05 9.71
C PHE A 196 0.89 12.56 10.01
N ALA A 197 1.51 11.73 9.16
CA ALA A 197 1.58 10.28 9.38
C ALA A 197 2.33 9.94 10.67
N ARG A 198 3.43 10.66 10.98
CA ARG A 198 4.16 10.52 12.25
C ARG A 198 3.25 10.85 13.43
N GLU A 199 2.58 11.99 13.42
CA GLU A 199 1.69 12.42 14.51
C GLU A 199 0.54 11.44 14.72
N ARG A 200 -0.04 10.87 13.65
CA ARG A 200 -1.02 9.79 13.77
C ARG A 200 -0.43 8.57 14.47
N GLY A 201 0.78 8.15 14.09
CA GLY A 201 1.48 7.04 14.77
C GLY A 201 1.71 7.32 16.25
N LEU A 202 2.25 8.51 16.60
CA LEU A 202 2.48 8.91 18.00
C LEU A 202 1.18 8.89 18.81
N ALA A 203 0.10 9.42 18.23
CA ALA A 203 -1.23 9.43 18.86
C ALA A 203 -1.80 8.02 19.14
N HIS A 204 -1.24 6.99 18.51
CA HIS A 204 -1.61 5.57 18.68
C HIS A 204 -0.51 4.75 19.38
N GLY A 205 0.41 5.41 20.07
CA GLY A 205 1.40 4.75 20.94
C GLY A 205 2.71 4.38 20.26
N LEU A 206 2.97 4.86 19.03
CA LEU A 206 4.29 4.72 18.42
C LEU A 206 5.33 5.54 19.22
N PRO A 207 6.44 4.95 19.70
CA PRO A 207 7.44 5.72 20.44
C PRO A 207 8.15 6.75 19.55
N ASN A 208 8.37 7.95 20.08
CA ASN A 208 8.92 9.07 19.33
C ASN A 208 10.33 8.79 18.79
N GLU A 209 11.14 8.10 19.57
CA GLU A 209 12.50 7.70 19.26
C GLU A 209 12.59 6.61 18.19
N ARG A 210 11.47 5.93 17.89
CA ARG A 210 11.40 4.86 16.89
C ARG A 210 10.77 5.32 15.58
N VAL A 211 10.61 6.62 15.34
CA VAL A 211 10.00 7.13 14.11
C VAL A 211 10.71 8.34 13.54
N SER A 212 11.10 8.26 12.27
CA SER A 212 11.66 9.38 11.50
C SER A 212 10.68 9.83 10.42
N VAL A 213 10.71 11.12 10.07
CA VAL A 213 9.98 11.63 8.91
C VAL A 213 10.91 11.62 7.70
N ILE A 214 10.58 10.82 6.69
CA ILE A 214 11.30 10.78 5.41
C ILE A 214 10.25 10.86 4.30
N PRO A 215 10.09 12.02 3.64
CA PRO A 215 9.15 12.16 2.53
C PRO A 215 9.46 11.23 1.37
N HIS A 216 8.42 10.83 0.64
CA HIS A 216 8.62 10.11 -0.61
C HIS A 216 9.34 11.00 -1.63
N GLY A 217 10.38 10.46 -2.26
CA GLY A 217 11.10 11.12 -3.35
C GLY A 217 10.40 10.93 -4.70
N VAL A 218 10.83 11.72 -5.68
CA VAL A 218 10.45 11.55 -7.09
C VAL A 218 11.73 11.42 -7.90
N GLY A 219 11.82 10.37 -8.73
CA GLY A 219 13.01 10.12 -9.53
C GLY A 219 13.35 11.27 -10.51
N PRO A 220 14.64 11.46 -10.87
CA PRO A 220 15.08 12.58 -11.72
C PRO A 220 14.37 12.65 -13.08
N ALA A 221 14.05 11.51 -13.68
CA ALA A 221 13.33 11.40 -14.96
C ALA A 221 11.92 12.00 -14.92
N HIS A 222 11.33 12.18 -13.73
CA HIS A 222 10.03 12.81 -13.53
C HIS A 222 10.13 14.27 -13.07
N ALA A 223 11.33 14.74 -12.67
CA ALA A 223 11.58 16.09 -12.19
C ALA A 223 11.91 17.09 -13.33
N THR A 224 12.30 16.59 -14.51
CA THR A 224 12.53 17.43 -15.69
C THR A 224 11.22 17.83 -16.35
N ARG A 225 10.76 19.07 -16.08
CA ARG A 225 9.76 19.76 -16.90
C ARG A 225 10.26 19.82 -18.35
N GLY A 226 9.63 19.08 -19.26
CA GLY A 226 9.85 19.21 -20.72
C GLY A 226 10.29 17.97 -21.48
N ALA A 227 10.73 16.88 -20.82
CA ALA A 227 11.25 15.69 -21.53
C ALA A 227 10.19 14.64 -21.89
N ALA A 228 8.95 14.75 -21.38
CA ALA A 228 7.88 13.77 -21.60
C ALA A 228 7.37 13.72 -23.05
N ALA A 229 7.74 14.68 -23.91
CA ALA A 229 7.38 14.66 -25.32
C ALA A 229 8.30 13.79 -26.20
N ALA A 230 9.50 13.41 -25.74
CA ALA A 230 10.53 12.83 -26.62
C ALA A 230 10.72 11.30 -26.51
N ASN A 231 10.26 10.65 -25.43
CA ASN A 231 10.57 9.23 -25.18
C ASN A 231 9.33 8.31 -25.14
N ALA A 232 8.28 8.64 -25.89
CA ALA A 232 7.11 7.76 -26.08
C ALA A 232 7.27 6.77 -27.24
N THR A 233 8.48 6.57 -27.77
CA THR A 233 8.75 5.55 -28.80
C THR A 233 9.65 4.46 -28.20
N GLY A 234 9.07 3.44 -27.58
CA GLY A 234 9.84 2.24 -27.24
C GLY A 234 9.25 1.30 -26.19
N ALA A 235 8.38 1.77 -25.29
CA ALA A 235 7.71 0.89 -24.34
C ALA A 235 6.34 0.46 -24.90
N ALA A 236 6.27 -0.74 -25.45
CA ALA A 236 5.01 -1.37 -25.87
C ALA A 236 3.99 -1.30 -24.72
N GLY A 237 2.94 -0.50 -24.91
CA GLY A 237 1.85 -0.34 -23.94
C GLY A 237 1.65 1.07 -23.36
N VAL A 238 2.51 2.05 -23.66
CA VAL A 238 2.22 3.45 -23.33
C VAL A 238 1.31 4.03 -24.41
N VAL A 239 -0.01 3.99 -24.17
CA VAL A 239 -0.96 4.83 -24.92
C VAL A 239 -0.46 6.27 -24.84
N ALA A 240 -0.26 6.91 -25.98
CA ALA A 240 0.19 8.30 -26.05
C ALA A 240 -0.69 9.13 -25.11
N ALA A 241 -0.07 9.75 -24.09
CA ALA A 241 -0.80 10.64 -23.20
C ALA A 241 -1.45 11.73 -24.06
N PRO A 242 -2.74 12.06 -23.84
CA PRO A 242 -3.37 13.17 -24.54
C PRO A 242 -2.49 14.41 -24.44
N VAL A 243 -2.29 15.09 -25.56
CA VAL A 243 -1.58 16.37 -25.56
C VAL A 243 -2.32 17.29 -24.58
N PRO A 244 -1.63 17.84 -23.55
CA PRO A 244 -2.30 18.70 -22.59
C PRO A 244 -2.96 19.87 -23.33
N PRO A 245 -4.17 20.31 -22.92
CA PRO A 245 -4.81 21.47 -23.52
C PRO A 245 -3.85 22.65 -23.56
N ARG A 246 -3.89 23.41 -24.66
CA ARG A 246 -3.14 24.67 -24.77
C ARG A 246 -3.71 25.77 -23.87
N GLU A 247 -4.97 25.64 -23.50
CA GLU A 247 -5.67 26.51 -22.56
C GLU A 247 -5.44 26.08 -21.10
N PRO A 248 -5.54 27.01 -20.13
CA PRO A 248 -5.43 26.67 -18.71
C PRO A 248 -6.48 25.64 -18.29
N PHE A 249 -6.04 24.56 -17.66
CA PHE A 249 -6.90 23.49 -17.16
C PHE A 249 -6.53 23.11 -15.73
N VAL A 250 -7.48 22.49 -15.03
CA VAL A 250 -7.24 21.87 -13.72
C VAL A 250 -7.14 20.36 -13.93
N LEU A 251 -6.12 19.72 -13.36
CA LEU A 251 -5.93 18.27 -13.41
C LEU A 251 -6.20 17.64 -12.04
N PHE A 252 -7.15 16.72 -12.00
CA PHE A 252 -7.22 15.72 -10.95
C PHE A 252 -6.48 14.45 -11.42
N ALA A 253 -5.48 14.00 -10.67
CA ALA A 253 -4.74 12.78 -10.97
C ALA A 253 -4.70 11.85 -9.74
N GLY A 254 -5.32 10.68 -9.85
CA GLY A 254 -5.36 9.71 -8.75
C GLY A 254 -6.46 8.66 -8.88
N ARG A 255 -6.42 7.66 -8.00
CA ARG A 255 -7.47 6.63 -7.92
C ARG A 255 -8.84 7.25 -7.68
N LEU A 256 -9.86 6.78 -8.39
CA LEU A 256 -11.22 7.29 -8.24
C LEU A 256 -11.92 6.66 -7.02
N SER A 257 -11.59 7.17 -5.84
CA SER A 257 -12.10 6.70 -4.55
C SER A 257 -12.42 7.84 -3.59
N SER A 258 -13.27 7.60 -2.58
CA SER A 258 -13.79 8.64 -1.70
C SER A 258 -12.69 9.37 -0.92
N GLU A 259 -11.62 8.67 -0.50
CA GLU A 259 -10.49 9.29 0.19
C GLU A 259 -9.67 10.26 -0.68
N LYS A 260 -9.89 10.22 -2.00
CA LYS A 260 -9.30 11.17 -2.95
C LYS A 260 -10.21 12.38 -3.21
N GLY A 261 -11.38 12.45 -2.59
CA GLY A 261 -12.29 13.58 -2.75
C GLY A 261 -12.99 13.61 -4.11
N VAL A 262 -13.12 12.45 -4.76
CA VAL A 262 -13.76 12.33 -6.10
C VAL A 262 -15.19 12.85 -6.09
N ASP A 263 -15.89 12.66 -4.97
CA ASP A 263 -17.27 13.13 -4.78
C ASP A 263 -17.39 14.66 -4.86
N LEU A 264 -16.28 15.40 -4.71
CA LEU A 264 -16.23 16.87 -4.82
C LEU A 264 -15.99 17.37 -6.25
N LEU A 265 -15.56 16.49 -7.18
CA LEU A 265 -15.16 16.90 -8.52
C LEU A 265 -16.28 17.59 -9.33
N PRO A 266 -17.56 17.17 -9.28
CA PRO A 266 -18.63 17.88 -9.97
C PRO A 266 -18.81 19.32 -9.47
N ALA A 267 -18.79 19.52 -8.15
CA ALA A 267 -18.90 20.85 -7.55
C ALA A 267 -17.69 21.73 -7.88
N ILE A 268 -16.48 21.15 -7.89
CA ILE A 268 -15.26 21.84 -8.30
C ILE A 268 -15.35 22.25 -9.78
N ALA A 269 -15.76 21.34 -10.67
CA ALA A 269 -15.93 21.62 -12.10
C ALA A 269 -16.88 22.79 -12.35
N ALA A 270 -18.02 22.83 -11.65
CA ALA A 270 -18.97 23.94 -11.74
C ALA A 270 -18.37 25.27 -11.23
N ALA A 271 -17.59 25.24 -10.15
CA ALA A 271 -16.99 26.42 -9.55
C ALA A 271 -15.84 27.03 -10.37
N ILE A 272 -15.12 26.22 -11.15
CA ILE A 272 -13.98 26.68 -11.96
C ILE A 272 -14.34 27.01 -13.41
N ALA A 273 -15.60 26.86 -13.81
CA ALA A 273 -16.05 27.16 -15.16
C ALA A 273 -15.69 28.60 -15.56
N PRO A 274 -15.20 28.84 -16.80
CA PRO A 274 -15.15 27.91 -17.93
C PRO A 274 -13.89 27.04 -18.02
N ALA A 275 -12.99 27.06 -17.02
CA ALA A 275 -11.76 26.27 -17.08
C ALA A 275 -12.07 24.75 -17.04
N PRO A 276 -11.51 23.93 -17.95
CA PRO A 276 -11.77 22.50 -17.97
C PRO A 276 -11.12 21.77 -16.78
N LEU A 277 -11.86 20.85 -16.17
CA LEU A 277 -11.36 19.85 -15.23
C LEU A 277 -11.06 18.54 -15.96
N ILE A 278 -9.79 18.16 -16.03
CA ILE A 278 -9.35 16.86 -16.55
C ILE A 278 -9.20 15.89 -15.39
N VAL A 279 -9.77 14.69 -15.53
CA VAL A 279 -9.68 13.63 -14.53
C VAL A 279 -8.87 12.47 -15.12
N ALA A 280 -7.74 12.17 -14.49
CA ALA A 280 -6.85 11.07 -14.87
C ALA A 280 -6.77 10.03 -13.74
N GLY A 281 -7.43 8.89 -13.94
CA GLY A 281 -7.33 7.74 -13.05
C GLY A 281 -8.54 6.81 -13.13
N GLU A 282 -8.43 5.67 -12.46
CA GLU A 282 -9.46 4.65 -12.39
C GLU A 282 -9.80 4.35 -10.93
N GLY A 283 -10.98 3.80 -10.68
CA GLY A 283 -11.36 3.35 -9.34
C GLY A 283 -12.85 3.07 -9.20
N PRO A 284 -13.28 2.66 -7.99
CA PRO A 284 -14.66 2.28 -7.71
C PRO A 284 -15.71 3.35 -8.05
N LEU A 285 -15.34 4.63 -8.02
CA LEU A 285 -16.25 5.75 -8.29
C LEU A 285 -16.29 6.18 -9.76
N HIS A 286 -15.61 5.45 -10.67
CA HIS A 286 -15.57 5.80 -12.09
C HIS A 286 -16.98 5.93 -12.70
N ALA A 287 -17.84 4.92 -12.50
CA ALA A 287 -19.19 4.92 -13.06
C ALA A 287 -20.06 6.07 -12.50
N THR A 288 -19.95 6.34 -11.20
CA THR A 288 -20.67 7.44 -10.54
C THR A 288 -20.24 8.80 -11.09
N LEU A 289 -18.93 9.00 -11.27
CA LEU A 289 -18.39 10.25 -11.81
C LEU A 289 -18.76 10.45 -13.29
N ALA A 290 -18.71 9.38 -14.09
CA ALA A 290 -19.10 9.42 -15.50
C ALA A 290 -20.58 9.78 -15.68
N ALA A 291 -21.47 9.28 -14.80
CA ALA A 291 -22.88 9.63 -14.83
C ALA A 291 -23.18 11.09 -14.45
N ALA A 292 -22.32 11.72 -13.64
CA ALA A 292 -22.47 13.12 -13.23
C ALA A 292 -21.88 14.12 -14.25
N ALA A 293 -21.16 13.63 -15.26
CA ALA A 293 -20.52 14.45 -16.29
C ALA A 293 -21.38 14.62 -17.57
N GLY A 294 -22.50 13.91 -17.67
CA GLY A 294 -23.50 14.02 -18.76
C GLY A 294 -24.71 14.83 -18.32
#